data_AF-A0A7V3C6A1-F1
#
_entry.id   AF-A0A7V3C6A1-F1
#
_cell.length_a   1.000
_cell.length_b   1.000
_cell.length_c   1.000
_cell.angle_alpha   90.00
_cell.angle_beta   90.00
_cell.angle_gamma   90.00
#
_symmetry.space_group_name_H-M   'P 1'
#
loop_
_entity.id
_entity.type
_entity.pdbx_description
1 polymer ?
#
loop_
_entity_poly.entity_id
_entity_poly.type
_entity_poly.pdbx_seq_one_letter_code
_entity_poly.pdbx_strand_id
1 'polypeptide(L)'
;MFFGKRILTIALLALASPALAQGNPSDPAEPDQLIRLLAQRRALVVRAAEPRTGEICLVCNKPVGDGDVAYLVNGQRAPVHSSVCDGQLRANPAAVLAPLRPHGAFLGAETEQPALASRWFVFGLYVLIVLFFGALCAQLALHTGQKPVPWFLAGLAFNILGYAALRSRPRQAFLAPGGISVGRSKIPSTHAPVACAICGAAVHPTASNCPGCGAELRPRARSEVSLVLGTR
;
A
#
# COMPACT_ATOMS: atom_id res chain seq x y z
N MET A 1 28.98 10.94 -15.32
CA MET A 1 29.81 11.36 -14.16
C MET A 1 29.29 12.69 -13.67
N PHE A 2 28.60 12.75 -12.53
CA PHE A 2 28.35 13.93 -11.66
C PHE A 2 27.22 13.60 -10.68
N PHE A 3 27.49 12.76 -9.68
CA PHE A 3 26.62 12.63 -8.50
C PHE A 3 27.49 12.14 -7.33
N GLY A 4 28.08 13.09 -6.61
CA GLY A 4 28.94 12.79 -5.48
C GLY A 4 29.52 14.05 -4.88
N LYS A 5 28.76 14.71 -3.98
CA LYS A 5 29.25 15.68 -2.98
C LYS A 5 28.10 16.31 -2.18
N ARG A 6 27.30 15.54 -1.43
CA ARG A 6 26.42 16.10 -0.37
C ARG A 6 26.17 15.08 0.76
N ILE A 7 27.24 14.63 1.42
CA ILE A 7 27.14 13.93 2.71
C ILE A 7 28.37 14.28 3.55
N LEU A 8 28.47 15.50 4.10
CA LEU A 8 29.42 15.78 5.19
C LEU A 8 29.17 17.14 5.86
N THR A 9 28.04 17.35 6.55
CA THR A 9 27.90 18.55 7.42
C THR A 9 26.80 18.43 8.49
N ILE A 10 26.77 17.37 9.29
CA ILE A 10 25.96 17.37 10.54
C ILE A 10 26.73 16.61 11.63
N ALA A 11 27.72 17.26 12.23
CA ALA A 11 28.44 16.75 13.41
C ALA A 11 29.06 17.92 14.20
N LEU A 12 28.27 18.88 14.65
CA LEU A 12 28.73 19.92 15.58
C LEU A 12 27.55 20.70 16.15
N LEU A 13 26.89 20.19 17.21
CA LEU A 13 26.04 20.94 18.16
C LEU A 13 25.33 19.95 19.11
N ALA A 14 26.04 19.44 20.11
CA ALA A 14 25.42 18.68 21.23
C ALA A 14 26.26 18.69 22.50
N LEU A 15 26.86 19.83 22.85
CA LEU A 15 27.53 20.03 24.16
C LEU A 15 27.12 21.39 24.73
N ALA A 16 25.92 21.43 25.30
CA ALA A 16 25.52 22.46 26.26
C ALA A 16 24.46 21.86 27.21
N SER A 17 24.91 21.51 28.41
CA SER A 17 24.08 21.15 29.57
C SER A 17 23.17 22.31 29.97
N PRO A 18 22.12 22.03 30.78
CA PRO A 18 22.09 22.74 32.06
C PRO A 18 21.75 21.86 33.26
N ALA A 19 22.20 22.36 34.41
CA ALA A 19 22.04 21.85 35.75
C ALA A 19 20.58 21.54 36.11
N LEU A 20 20.35 20.35 36.68
CA LEU A 20 19.10 20.01 37.35
C LEU A 20 19.17 20.44 38.82
N ALA A 21 18.22 21.29 39.19
CA ALA A 21 17.95 21.77 40.52
C ALA A 21 17.58 20.62 41.48
N GLN A 22 18.17 20.64 42.69
CA GLN A 22 17.80 19.76 43.79
C GLN A 22 16.61 20.38 44.54
N GLY A 23 15.40 19.88 44.28
CA GLY A 23 14.19 20.20 45.04
C GLY A 23 13.95 19.18 46.16
N ASN A 24 13.59 19.66 47.34
CA ASN A 24 13.36 18.88 48.56
C ASN A 24 12.08 17.99 48.41
N PRO A 25 12.14 16.67 48.63
CA PRO A 25 11.07 15.73 48.23
C PRO A 25 9.84 15.62 49.17
N SER A 26 9.61 16.55 50.09
CA SER A 26 8.59 16.36 51.15
C SER A 26 7.31 17.18 51.03
N ASP A 27 7.18 18.08 50.05
CA ASP A 27 5.92 18.79 49.84
C ASP A 27 5.00 18.00 48.89
N PRO A 28 3.71 17.78 49.23
CA PRO A 28 2.76 17.14 48.34
C PRO A 28 2.62 18.00 47.09
N ALA A 29 3.26 17.56 46.01
CA ALA A 29 3.34 18.29 44.77
C ALA A 29 1.95 18.57 44.23
N GLU A 30 1.61 19.85 44.19
CA GLU A 30 0.37 20.40 43.63
C GLU A 30 0.08 19.72 42.27
N PRO A 31 -1.15 19.26 42.01
CA PRO A 31 -1.50 18.51 40.79
C PRO A 31 -1.08 19.24 39.49
N ASP A 32 -0.99 20.57 39.53
CA ASP A 32 -0.52 21.42 38.43
C ASP A 32 0.96 21.24 38.07
N GLN A 33 1.83 20.90 39.04
CA GLN A 33 3.24 20.62 38.75
C GLN A 33 3.42 19.33 37.94
N LEU A 34 2.59 18.32 38.19
CA LEU A 34 2.61 17.05 37.45
C LEU A 34 2.24 17.27 35.99
N ILE A 35 1.16 18.02 35.76
CA ILE A 35 0.68 18.36 34.42
C ILE A 35 1.80 19.09 33.65
N ARG A 36 2.51 20.02 34.31
CA ARG A 36 3.65 20.73 33.70
C ARG A 36 4.83 19.81 33.38
N LEU A 37 5.20 18.89 34.27
CA LEU A 37 6.31 17.95 34.05
C LEU A 37 6.00 16.96 32.92
N LEU A 38 4.77 16.46 32.85
CA LEU A 38 4.32 15.57 31.79
C LEU A 38 4.18 16.32 30.45
N ALA A 39 3.75 17.58 30.46
CA ALA A 39 3.71 18.44 29.28
C ALA A 39 5.11 18.83 28.78
N GLN A 40 6.07 19.10 29.67
CA GLN A 40 7.46 19.43 29.29
C GLN A 40 8.19 18.24 28.64
N ARG A 41 7.83 17.00 28.99
CA ARG A 41 8.32 15.79 28.31
C ARG A 41 7.66 15.53 26.94
N ARG A 42 7.03 16.55 26.35
CA ARG A 42 6.62 16.69 24.93
C ARG A 42 5.74 15.61 24.30
N ALA A 43 5.35 14.56 25.01
CA ALA A 43 4.60 13.44 24.42
C ALA A 43 3.28 13.10 25.14
N LEU A 44 2.87 13.88 26.14
CA LEU A 44 1.65 13.60 26.89
C LEU A 44 0.86 14.89 27.15
N VAL A 45 -0.26 15.05 26.45
CA VAL A 45 -1.31 15.98 26.91
C VAL A 45 -1.96 15.32 28.10
N VAL A 46 -1.65 15.79 29.31
CA VAL A 46 -2.24 15.29 30.55
C VAL A 46 -3.29 16.28 31.02
N ARG A 47 -4.55 15.87 30.99
CA ARG A 47 -5.63 16.56 31.69
C ARG A 47 -6.06 15.69 32.86
N ALA A 48 -6.09 16.27 34.06
CA ALA A 48 -6.77 15.63 35.17
C ALA A 48 -8.27 15.59 34.86
N ALA A 49 -8.88 14.45 35.12
CA ALA A 49 -10.31 14.20 35.01
C ALA A 49 -10.78 13.47 36.27
N GLU A 50 -12.04 13.67 36.62
CA GLU A 50 -12.66 12.93 37.73
C GLU A 50 -12.75 11.43 37.38
N PRO A 51 -12.44 10.53 38.33
CA PRO A 51 -12.58 9.09 38.13
C PRO A 51 -14.04 8.70 37.93
N ARG A 52 -14.30 7.66 37.13
CA ARG A 52 -15.64 7.09 36.97
C ARG A 52 -15.84 5.94 37.93
N THR A 53 -17.07 5.76 38.39
CA THR A 53 -17.46 4.63 39.24
C THR A 53 -17.11 3.30 38.55
N GLY A 54 -16.33 2.45 39.23
CA GLY A 54 -15.89 1.15 38.71
C GLY A 54 -14.58 1.18 37.92
N GLU A 55 -13.89 2.32 37.83
CA GLU A 55 -12.52 2.36 37.31
C GLU A 55 -11.54 1.64 38.24
N ILE A 56 -10.49 1.04 37.66
CA ILE A 56 -9.48 0.27 38.37
C ILE A 56 -8.14 0.98 38.20
N CYS A 57 -7.46 1.27 39.31
CA CYS A 57 -6.14 1.89 39.31
C CYS A 57 -5.15 1.12 38.45
N LEU A 58 -4.54 1.82 37.49
CA LEU A 58 -3.61 1.25 36.50
C LEU A 58 -2.36 0.63 37.14
N VAL A 59 -1.97 1.12 38.32
CA VAL A 59 -0.73 0.74 39.00
C VAL A 59 -0.93 -0.46 39.92
N CYS A 60 -1.97 -0.44 40.76
CA CYS A 60 -2.18 -1.45 41.80
C CYS A 60 -3.34 -2.42 41.53
N ASN A 61 -4.08 -2.24 40.43
CA ASN A 61 -5.26 -3.05 40.06
C ASN A 61 -6.38 -3.10 41.12
N LYS A 62 -6.55 -2.03 41.92
CA LYS A 62 -7.66 -1.89 42.88
C LYS A 62 -8.66 -0.82 42.42
N PRO A 63 -9.94 -0.89 42.81
CA PRO A 63 -10.92 0.13 42.46
C PRO A 63 -10.49 1.51 42.98
N VAL A 64 -10.67 2.54 42.15
CA VAL A 64 -10.50 3.95 42.53
C VAL A 64 -11.81 4.51 43.09
N GLY A 65 -11.69 5.39 44.08
CA GLY A 65 -12.81 6.10 44.72
C GLY A 65 -12.90 7.58 44.34
N ASP A 66 -13.83 8.29 44.95
CA ASP A 66 -14.16 9.70 44.61
C ASP A 66 -13.04 10.71 44.93
N GLY A 67 -12.03 10.31 45.71
CA GLY A 67 -10.85 11.13 46.04
C GLY A 67 -9.61 10.87 45.17
N ASP A 68 -9.73 9.96 44.21
CA ASP A 68 -8.63 9.61 43.29
C ASP A 68 -8.67 10.45 42.02
N VAL A 69 -7.65 10.31 41.16
CA VAL A 69 -7.53 11.11 39.94
C VAL A 69 -7.42 10.19 38.72
N ALA A 70 -8.10 10.55 37.63
CA ALA A 70 -7.90 9.92 36.33
C ALA A 70 -7.14 10.86 35.40
N TYR A 71 -6.00 10.42 34.88
CA TYR A 71 -5.23 11.19 33.90
C TYR A 71 -5.69 10.82 32.49
N LEU A 72 -6.04 11.81 31.68
CA LEU A 72 -6.19 11.61 30.23
C LEU A 72 -4.81 11.65 29.59
N VAL A 73 -4.35 10.51 29.09
CA VAL A 73 -3.07 10.31 28.40
C VAL A 73 -3.35 9.88 26.97
N ASN A 74 -3.00 10.71 25.98
CA ASN A 74 -3.26 10.43 24.56
C ASN A 74 -4.73 10.06 24.26
N GLY A 75 -5.66 10.69 24.98
CA GLY A 75 -7.09 10.40 24.86
C GLY A 75 -7.59 9.16 25.61
N GLN A 76 -6.69 8.39 26.23
CA GLN A 76 -7.04 7.25 27.10
C GLN A 76 -7.06 7.68 28.56
N ARG A 77 -7.98 7.11 29.37
CA ARG A 77 -8.08 7.39 30.80
C ARG A 77 -7.19 6.42 31.58
N ALA A 78 -6.29 6.97 32.38
CA ALA A 78 -5.39 6.25 33.28
C ALA A 78 -5.77 6.62 34.74
N PRO A 79 -6.74 5.92 35.35
CA PRO A 79 -7.11 6.09 36.76
C PRO A 79 -5.97 5.65 37.69
N VAL A 80 -5.71 6.42 38.74
CA VAL A 80 -4.61 6.16 39.69
C VAL A 80 -4.98 6.64 41.09
N HIS A 81 -4.61 5.89 42.13
CA HIS A 81 -4.74 6.34 43.51
C HIS A 81 -3.80 7.53 43.78
N SER A 82 -4.39 8.68 44.13
CA SER A 82 -3.67 9.96 44.26
C SER A 82 -2.63 9.94 45.37
N SER A 83 -2.89 9.21 46.46
CA SER A 83 -2.06 9.18 47.66
C SER A 83 -0.90 8.17 47.62
N VAL A 84 -1.04 7.06 46.89
CA VAL A 84 -0.08 5.94 46.95
C VAL A 84 0.58 5.64 45.60
N CYS A 85 -0.19 5.69 44.51
CA CYS A 85 0.26 5.20 43.22
C CYS A 85 0.74 6.32 42.28
N ASP A 86 0.43 7.58 42.59
CA ASP A 86 0.85 8.74 41.79
C ASP A 86 2.38 8.86 41.68
N GLY A 87 3.11 8.58 42.77
CA GLY A 87 4.57 8.59 42.77
C GLY A 87 5.20 7.57 41.81
N GLN A 88 4.58 6.39 41.65
CA GLN A 88 5.07 5.37 40.72
C GLN A 88 4.81 5.77 39.26
N LEU A 89 3.65 6.35 38.97
CA LEU A 89 3.35 6.92 37.66
C LEU A 89 4.34 8.05 37.32
N ARG A 90 4.69 8.90 38.29
CA ARG A 90 5.70 9.97 38.13
C ARG A 90 7.10 9.45 37.86
N ALA A 91 7.52 8.44 38.61
CA ALA A 91 8.86 7.89 38.52
C ALA A 91 9.10 7.19 37.17
N ASN A 92 8.11 6.45 36.65
CA ASN A 92 8.26 5.72 35.39
C ASN A 92 6.94 5.66 34.59
N PRO A 93 6.51 6.79 33.98
CA PRO A 93 5.24 6.84 33.27
C PRO A 93 5.22 5.88 32.08
N ALA A 94 6.35 5.67 31.41
CA ALA A 94 6.44 4.78 30.25
C ALA A 94 6.13 3.31 30.62
N ALA A 95 6.65 2.82 31.74
CA ALA A 95 6.39 1.45 32.19
C ALA A 95 4.94 1.24 32.62
N VAL A 96 4.37 2.22 33.34
CA VAL A 96 2.98 2.15 33.84
C VAL A 96 1.96 2.27 32.70
N LEU A 97 2.25 3.07 31.67
CA LEU A 97 1.35 3.28 30.53
C LEU A 97 1.53 2.24 29.41
N ALA A 98 2.59 1.42 29.46
CA ALA A 98 2.84 0.39 28.44
C ALA A 98 1.65 -0.54 28.18
N PRO A 99 0.86 -0.98 29.19
CA PRO A 99 -0.32 -1.83 28.96
C PRO A 99 -1.48 -1.11 28.26
N LEU A 100 -1.58 0.22 28.39
CA LEU A 100 -2.63 1.02 27.75
C LEU A 100 -2.34 1.29 26.27
N ARG A 101 -1.06 1.16 25.86
CA ARG A 101 -0.69 1.31 24.46
C ARG A 101 -1.40 0.22 23.65
N PRO A 102 -2.22 0.58 22.64
CA PRO A 102 -2.87 -0.41 21.81
C PRO A 102 -1.79 -1.20 21.06
N HIS A 103 -1.64 -2.48 21.37
CA HIS A 103 -0.68 -3.37 20.70
C HIS A 103 -1.13 -3.77 19.27
N GLY A 104 -2.00 -2.97 18.65
CA GLY A 104 -2.59 -3.25 17.35
C GLY A 104 -1.79 -2.62 16.21
N ALA A 105 -1.35 -3.45 15.27
CA ALA A 105 -0.59 -3.08 14.07
C ALA A 105 -1.33 -2.15 13.07
N PHE A 106 -2.52 -1.64 13.39
CA PHE A 106 -3.41 -1.05 12.39
C PHE A 106 -3.73 0.44 12.52
N LEU A 107 -3.38 1.12 13.62
CA LEU A 107 -3.66 2.56 13.74
C LEU A 107 -2.44 3.26 14.36
N GLY A 108 -1.54 3.70 13.47
CA GLY A 108 -0.27 4.37 13.77
C GLY A 108 -0.40 5.70 14.52
N ALA A 109 -0.78 5.64 15.78
CA ALA A 109 -0.75 6.77 16.71
C ALA A 109 0.56 6.85 17.52
N GLU A 110 1.50 5.93 17.31
CA GLU A 110 2.83 6.03 17.91
C GLU A 110 3.77 6.74 16.93
N THR A 111 4.00 8.04 17.16
CA THR A 111 4.90 8.91 16.38
C THR A 111 6.38 8.51 16.46
N GLU A 112 6.72 7.49 17.25
CA GLU A 112 8.10 7.00 17.45
C GLU A 112 8.32 5.55 16.99
N GLN A 113 7.41 4.95 16.22
CA GLN A 113 7.87 3.81 15.43
C GLN A 113 8.92 4.33 14.44
N PRO A 114 10.12 3.70 14.34
CA PRO A 114 11.16 4.11 13.41
C PRO A 114 10.58 4.04 12.01
N ALA A 115 10.12 5.20 11.52
CA ALA A 115 9.23 5.36 10.37
C ALA A 115 9.68 4.43 9.26
N LEU A 116 9.01 3.27 9.14
CA LEU A 116 9.39 2.08 8.37
C LEU A 116 10.57 2.38 7.43
N ALA A 117 11.79 2.27 8.00
CA ALA A 117 12.92 3.19 7.72
C ALA A 117 12.81 3.79 6.32
N SER A 118 12.40 5.07 6.16
CA SER A 118 12.14 5.80 4.90
C SER A 118 12.81 5.25 3.62
N ARG A 119 14.07 4.80 3.73
CA ARG A 119 14.80 3.97 2.77
C ARG A 119 14.02 2.78 2.19
N TRP A 120 13.36 1.95 3.00
CA TRP A 120 12.52 0.81 2.58
C TRP A 120 11.30 1.27 1.80
N PHE A 121 10.66 2.37 2.20
CA PHE A 121 9.57 2.95 1.41
C PHE A 121 10.06 3.41 0.04
N VAL A 122 11.17 4.14 -0.01
CA VAL A 122 11.79 4.59 -1.26
C VAL A 122 12.23 3.40 -2.12
N PHE A 123 12.78 2.36 -1.51
CA PHE A 123 13.16 1.13 -2.20
C PHE A 123 11.93 0.42 -2.81
N GLY A 124 10.85 0.26 -2.05
CA GLY A 124 9.61 -0.32 -2.55
C GLY A 124 9.01 0.48 -3.71
N LEU A 125 8.99 1.81 -3.58
CA LEU A 125 8.53 2.71 -4.64
C LEU A 125 9.39 2.60 -5.90
N TYR A 126 10.71 2.50 -5.74
CA TYR A 126 11.63 2.29 -6.86
C TYR A 126 11.34 0.98 -7.60
N VAL A 127 11.19 -0.14 -6.87
CA VAL A 127 10.85 -1.44 -7.47
C VAL A 127 9.53 -1.38 -8.23
N LEU A 128 8.51 -0.72 -7.67
CA LEU A 128 7.21 -0.55 -8.31
C LEU A 128 7.32 0.22 -9.64
N ILE A 129 8.07 1.32 -9.66
CA ILE A 129 8.31 2.12 -10.86
C ILE A 129 9.01 1.28 -11.94
N VAL A 130 10.04 0.53 -11.57
CA VAL A 130 10.79 -0.34 -12.48
C VAL A 130 9.87 -1.40 -13.11
N LEU A 131 9.08 -2.09 -12.30
CA LEU A 131 8.10 -3.07 -12.77
C LEU A 131 7.05 -2.44 -13.71
N PHE A 132 6.57 -1.24 -13.38
CA PHE A 132 5.61 -0.51 -14.19
C PHE A 132 6.16 -0.20 -15.60
N PHE A 133 7.40 0.29 -15.70
CA PHE A 133 8.05 0.52 -17.00
C PHE A 133 8.31 -0.77 -17.76
N GLY A 134 8.73 -1.85 -17.08
CA GLY A 134 8.83 -3.18 -17.68
C GLY A 134 7.51 -3.61 -18.34
N ALA A 135 6.41 -3.53 -17.60
CA ALA A 135 5.07 -3.88 -18.09
C ALA A 135 4.62 -3.02 -19.27
N LEU A 136 4.82 -1.69 -19.21
CA LEU A 136 4.50 -0.78 -20.32
C LEU A 136 5.29 -1.10 -21.59
N CYS A 137 6.59 -1.41 -21.46
CA CYS A 137 7.40 -1.81 -22.60
C CYS A 137 6.94 -3.14 -23.21
N ALA A 138 6.60 -4.13 -22.38
CA ALA A 138 6.06 -5.40 -22.86
C ALA A 138 4.75 -5.21 -23.65
N GLN A 139 3.82 -4.41 -23.11
CA GLN A 139 2.55 -4.11 -23.74
C GLN A 139 2.73 -3.36 -25.07
N LEU A 140 3.61 -2.37 -25.11
CA LEU A 140 3.91 -1.63 -26.34
C LEU A 140 4.61 -2.53 -27.38
N ALA A 141 5.46 -3.45 -26.95
CA ALA A 141 6.08 -4.43 -27.84
C ALA A 141 5.03 -5.34 -28.50
N LEU A 142 4.03 -5.81 -27.73
CA LEU A 142 2.91 -6.59 -28.28
C LEU A 142 2.13 -5.80 -29.34
N HIS A 143 1.83 -4.52 -29.09
CA HIS A 143 1.09 -3.68 -30.06
C HIS A 143 1.90 -3.32 -31.30
N THR A 144 3.23 -3.34 -31.21
CA THR A 144 4.15 -3.02 -32.33
C THR A 144 4.67 -4.25 -33.07
N GLY A 145 4.22 -5.45 -32.68
CA GLY A 145 4.62 -6.72 -33.30
C GLY A 145 6.03 -7.17 -32.92
N GLN A 146 6.60 -6.65 -31.83
CA GLN A 146 7.92 -7.03 -31.34
C GLN A 146 7.82 -8.13 -30.27
N LYS A 147 8.94 -8.84 -30.03
CA LYS A 147 9.01 -9.86 -28.96
C LYS A 147 8.90 -9.17 -27.59
N PRO A 148 7.90 -9.50 -26.74
CA PRO A 148 7.64 -8.75 -25.51
C PRO A 148 8.71 -8.94 -24.42
N VAL A 149 9.26 -10.15 -24.29
CA VAL A 149 10.24 -10.51 -23.25
C VAL A 149 11.49 -9.62 -23.24
N PRO A 150 12.23 -9.43 -24.37
CA PRO A 150 13.42 -8.57 -24.35
C PRO A 150 13.08 -7.11 -24.03
N TRP A 151 11.90 -6.63 -24.44
CA TRP A 151 11.47 -5.26 -24.15
C TRP A 151 10.99 -5.06 -22.73
N PHE A 152 10.40 -6.08 -22.10
CA PHE A 152 10.14 -6.10 -20.67
C PHE A 152 11.45 -5.93 -19.87
N LEU A 153 12.45 -6.76 -20.18
CA LEU A 153 13.77 -6.71 -19.53
C LEU A 153 14.48 -5.36 -19.78
N ALA A 154 14.38 -4.83 -21.00
CA ALA A 154 14.92 -3.50 -21.31
C ALA A 154 14.21 -2.40 -20.50
N GLY A 155 12.89 -2.50 -20.29
CA GLY A 155 12.12 -1.61 -19.43
C GLY A 155 12.54 -1.71 -17.96
N LEU A 156 12.84 -2.92 -17.44
CA LEU A 156 13.36 -3.09 -16.09
C LEU A 156 14.77 -2.49 -15.92
N ALA A 157 15.67 -2.75 -16.86
CA ALA A 157 17.07 -2.33 -16.76
C ALA A 157 17.25 -0.82 -17.00
N PHE A 158 16.52 -0.25 -17.97
CA PHE A 158 16.73 1.12 -18.45
C PHE A 158 15.55 2.08 -18.19
N ASN A 159 14.45 1.60 -17.60
CA ASN A 159 13.25 2.40 -17.27
C ASN A 159 12.75 3.25 -18.45
N ILE A 160 12.74 4.57 -18.26
CA ILE A 160 12.29 5.57 -19.24
C ILE A 160 13.06 5.47 -20.56
N LEU A 161 14.37 5.16 -20.52
CA LEU A 161 15.19 5.02 -21.72
C LEU A 161 14.79 3.80 -22.54
N GLY A 162 14.47 2.68 -21.89
CA GLY A 162 13.96 1.48 -22.55
C GLY A 162 12.63 1.74 -23.24
N TYR A 163 11.73 2.47 -22.57
CA TYR A 163 10.45 2.89 -23.13
C TYR A 163 10.61 3.84 -24.34
N ALA A 164 11.47 4.85 -24.22
CA ALA A 164 11.75 5.79 -25.31
C ALA A 164 12.37 5.10 -26.53
N ALA A 165 13.31 4.18 -26.31
CA ALA A 165 13.94 3.39 -27.37
C ALA A 165 12.95 2.46 -28.08
N LEU A 166 11.98 1.87 -27.36
CA LEU A 166 10.92 1.08 -27.98
C LEU A 166 9.99 1.96 -28.81
N ARG A 167 9.62 3.13 -28.30
CA ARG A 167 8.71 4.06 -28.97
C ARG A 167 9.29 4.62 -30.28
N SER A 168 10.61 4.77 -30.38
CA SER A 168 11.28 5.22 -31.59
C SER A 168 11.44 4.13 -32.66
N ARG A 169 11.21 2.86 -32.33
CA ARG A 169 11.32 1.78 -33.31
C ARG A 169 10.12 1.76 -34.27
N PRO A 170 10.37 1.52 -35.58
CA PRO A 170 9.28 1.32 -36.53
C PRO A 170 8.48 0.07 -36.17
N ARG A 171 7.16 0.13 -36.39
CA ARG A 171 6.27 -1.02 -36.19
C ARG A 171 6.68 -2.13 -37.16
N GLN A 172 6.88 -3.33 -36.64
CA GLN A 172 7.18 -4.48 -37.48
C GLN A 172 5.87 -5.10 -37.95
N ALA A 173 5.74 -5.31 -39.26
CA ALA A 173 4.68 -6.16 -39.80
C ALA A 173 4.95 -7.58 -39.31
N PHE A 174 4.30 -7.98 -38.22
CA PHE A 174 4.45 -9.30 -37.66
C PHE A 174 3.87 -10.33 -38.64
N LEU A 175 4.73 -10.96 -39.44
CA LEU A 175 4.39 -12.20 -40.13
C LEU A 175 4.34 -13.30 -39.07
N ALA A 176 3.16 -13.56 -38.54
CA ALA A 176 2.93 -14.73 -37.68
C ALA A 176 3.30 -15.99 -38.48
N PRO A 177 4.27 -16.82 -38.04
CA PRO A 177 4.70 -18.03 -38.76
C PRO A 177 3.61 -19.12 -38.91
N GLY A 178 2.38 -18.85 -38.45
CA GLY A 178 1.24 -19.77 -38.51
C GLY A 178 -0.12 -19.07 -38.60
N GLY A 179 -0.18 -17.81 -39.06
CA GLY A 179 -1.45 -17.15 -39.41
C GLY A 179 -2.40 -16.76 -38.26
N ILE A 180 -2.10 -17.04 -36.99
CA ILE A 180 -2.91 -16.56 -35.85
C ILE A 180 -1.98 -16.15 -34.71
N SER A 181 -2.04 -14.89 -34.27
CA SER A 181 -1.29 -14.43 -33.11
C SER A 181 -1.85 -15.08 -31.84
N VAL A 182 -1.10 -16.01 -31.25
CA VAL A 182 -1.39 -16.55 -29.91
C VAL A 182 -1.40 -15.38 -28.92
N GLY A 183 -2.59 -15.05 -28.41
CA GLY A 183 -2.79 -13.97 -27.42
C GLY A 183 -3.75 -12.86 -27.82
N ARG A 184 -4.26 -12.83 -29.06
CA ARG A 184 -5.54 -12.17 -29.36
C ARG A 184 -6.58 -13.27 -29.50
N SER A 185 -7.26 -13.59 -28.41
CA SER A 185 -8.63 -14.08 -28.56
C SER A 185 -9.34 -13.03 -29.41
N LYS A 186 -9.81 -13.45 -30.58
CA LYS A 186 -10.57 -12.60 -31.47
C LYS A 186 -11.67 -11.95 -30.64
N ILE A 187 -11.72 -10.62 -30.61
CA ILE A 187 -12.98 -9.91 -30.32
C ILE A 187 -13.96 -10.55 -31.28
N PRO A 188 -15.00 -11.26 -30.80
CA PRO A 188 -15.89 -12.01 -31.67
C PRO A 188 -16.40 -11.06 -32.75
N SER A 189 -15.84 -11.17 -33.96
CA SER A 189 -16.40 -10.44 -35.08
C SER A 189 -17.65 -11.21 -35.44
N THR A 190 -18.75 -10.87 -34.78
CA THR A 190 -20.08 -11.25 -35.20
C THR A 190 -20.27 -10.63 -36.57
N HIS A 191 -19.91 -11.38 -37.60
CA HIS A 191 -20.27 -11.02 -38.96
C HIS A 191 -21.79 -10.95 -39.01
N ALA A 192 -22.32 -9.94 -39.71
CA ALA A 192 -23.76 -9.80 -39.87
C ALA A 192 -24.35 -11.12 -40.41
N PRO A 193 -25.48 -11.59 -39.84
CA PRO A 193 -26.13 -12.80 -40.34
C PRO A 193 -26.53 -12.61 -41.80
N VAL A 194 -26.41 -13.68 -42.58
CA VAL A 194 -26.84 -13.72 -43.97
C VAL A 194 -28.12 -14.56 -44.06
N ALA A 195 -29.08 -14.19 -44.91
CA ALA A 195 -30.29 -14.98 -45.08
C ALA A 195 -30.01 -16.26 -45.89
N CYS A 196 -30.60 -17.39 -45.48
CA CYS A 196 -30.58 -18.64 -46.24
C CYS A 196 -31.34 -18.46 -47.57
N ALA A 197 -30.74 -18.90 -48.67
CA ALA A 197 -31.36 -18.78 -50.00
C ALA A 197 -32.62 -19.64 -50.20
N ILE A 198 -32.81 -20.69 -49.37
CA ILE A 198 -33.94 -21.62 -49.49
C ILE A 198 -35.11 -21.20 -48.59
N CYS A 199 -34.86 -20.98 -47.29
CA CYS A 199 -35.93 -20.70 -46.32
C CYS A 199 -35.92 -19.29 -45.72
N GLY A 200 -34.96 -18.43 -46.10
CA GLY A 200 -34.86 -17.05 -45.59
C GLY A 200 -34.33 -16.91 -44.16
N ALA A 201 -34.08 -17.99 -43.42
CA ALA A 201 -33.59 -17.92 -42.05
C ALA A 201 -32.20 -17.25 -41.95
N ALA A 202 -32.00 -16.43 -40.91
CA ALA A 202 -30.72 -15.78 -40.63
C ALA A 202 -29.68 -16.82 -40.18
N VAL A 203 -28.56 -16.93 -40.91
CA VAL A 203 -27.47 -17.88 -40.65
C VAL A 203 -26.13 -17.17 -40.51
N HIS A 204 -25.25 -17.72 -39.67
CA HIS A 204 -23.89 -17.22 -39.52
C HIS A 204 -23.08 -17.52 -40.80
N PRO A 205 -22.24 -16.61 -41.32
CA PRO A 205 -21.56 -16.81 -42.61
C PRO A 205 -20.49 -17.92 -42.61
N THR A 206 -20.17 -18.49 -41.45
CA THR A 206 -19.31 -19.68 -41.32
C THR A 206 -20.09 -21.00 -41.18
N ALA A 207 -21.43 -20.96 -41.17
CA ALA A 207 -22.25 -22.15 -41.05
C ALA A 207 -22.20 -22.97 -42.35
N SER A 208 -21.97 -24.27 -42.22
CA SER A 208 -22.02 -25.23 -43.35
C SER A 208 -23.42 -25.77 -43.63
N ASN A 209 -24.35 -25.66 -42.67
CA ASN A 209 -25.73 -26.11 -42.81
C ASN A 209 -26.70 -25.07 -42.23
N CYS A 210 -27.87 -24.93 -42.86
CA CYS A 210 -28.93 -24.06 -42.35
C CYS A 210 -29.65 -24.73 -41.16
N PRO A 211 -29.76 -24.07 -39.99
CA PRO A 211 -30.48 -24.64 -38.84
C PRO A 211 -32.01 -24.68 -39.05
N GLY A 212 -32.55 -23.93 -40.01
CA GLY A 212 -33.98 -23.90 -40.29
C GLY A 212 -34.44 -25.02 -41.22
N CYS A 213 -33.78 -25.20 -42.37
CA CYS A 213 -34.20 -26.16 -43.40
C CYS A 213 -33.22 -27.32 -43.63
N GLY A 214 -32.07 -27.34 -42.95
CA GLY A 214 -31.04 -28.38 -43.12
C GLY A 214 -30.22 -28.28 -44.41
N ALA A 215 -30.48 -27.29 -45.27
CA ALA A 215 -29.77 -27.12 -46.53
C ALA A 215 -28.27 -26.89 -46.32
N GLU A 216 -27.44 -27.54 -47.14
CA GLU A 216 -26.00 -27.32 -47.16
C GLU A 216 -25.70 -25.91 -47.69
N LEU A 217 -24.88 -25.17 -46.97
CA LEU A 217 -24.49 -23.79 -47.25
C LEU A 217 -23.01 -23.75 -47.59
N ARG A 218 -22.65 -22.99 -48.63
CA ARG A 218 -21.25 -22.68 -48.91
C ARG A 218 -20.79 -21.56 -47.96
N PRO A 219 -19.92 -21.84 -46.97
CA PRO A 219 -19.52 -20.84 -46.00
C PRO A 219 -18.75 -19.71 -46.70
N ARG A 220 -19.16 -18.46 -46.45
CA ARG A 220 -18.50 -17.27 -47.03
C ARG A 220 -17.23 -16.88 -46.27
N ALA A 221 -17.06 -17.40 -45.06
CA ALA A 221 -15.86 -17.24 -44.25
C ALA A 221 -15.44 -18.61 -43.69
N ARG A 222 -14.13 -18.85 -43.59
CA ARG A 222 -13.61 -20.04 -42.90
C ARG A 222 -13.93 -19.94 -41.40
N SER A 223 -14.39 -21.06 -40.84
CA SER A 223 -14.49 -21.15 -39.38
C SER A 223 -13.10 -21.16 -38.77
N GLU A 224 -12.91 -20.45 -37.66
CA GLU A 224 -11.61 -20.43 -36.98
C GLU A 224 -11.26 -21.79 -36.37
N VAL A 225 -12.30 -22.55 -36.01
CA VAL A 225 -12.16 -23.92 -35.54
C VAL A 225 -11.51 -24.81 -36.61
N SER A 226 -11.90 -24.66 -37.89
CA SER A 226 -11.27 -25.40 -39.00
C SER A 226 -9.82 -25.01 -39.26
N LEU A 227 -9.41 -23.78 -38.89
CA LEU A 227 -8.02 -23.34 -38.97
C LEU A 227 -7.15 -23.95 -37.86
N VAL A 228 -7.69 -24.09 -36.65
CA VAL A 228 -6.95 -24.67 -35.50
C VAL A 228 -6.86 -26.19 -35.60
N LEU A 229 -7.93 -26.86 -36.04
CA LEU A 229 -7.97 -28.33 -36.10
C LEU A 229 -7.19 -28.93 -37.28
N GLY A 230 -6.64 -28.11 -38.18
CA GLY A 230 -5.77 -28.58 -39.26
C GLY A 230 -6.41 -29.57 -40.24
N THR A 231 -7.73 -29.75 -40.20
CA THR A 231 -8.47 -30.60 -41.13
C THR A 231 -8.50 -29.90 -42.49
N ARG A 232 -7.54 -30.25 -43.35
CA ARG A 232 -7.54 -29.92 -44.78
C ARG A 232 -8.36 -30.94 -45.55
#